data_AF-A0A0U1KIR5-F1
#
_entry.id   AF-A0A0U1KIR5-F1
#
_cell.length_a   1.000
_cell.length_b   1.000
_cell.length_c   1.000
_cell.angle_alpha   90.00
_cell.angle_beta   90.00
_cell.angle_gamma   90.00
#
_symmetry.space_group_name_H-M   'P 1'
#
loop_
_entity.id
_entity.type
_entity.pdbx_description
1 polymer ?
#
loop_
_entity_poly.entity_id
_entity_poly.type
_entity_poly.pdbx_seq_one_letter_code
_entity_poly.pdbx_strand_id
1 'polypeptide(L)'
;MLEKAILKELKNNNLAVFAGAGLSRGSGFVDWKELLRDIADELELDVDKEMDLVSVAQYHYNANGRQTINEAIIEEFQRTSEKNKNMDILSRLPINTYWTTNYDSIIEDTLSSVKKVTDVKISQSQMKNYKPDRDAVVYKMHGDKEFPDETVITRDDYERYDSDRRMFTTQLKGELISKTFLFIGFSFEDPNLEQILSRIRVELLGKSPKNHYCFFRKVNQSDERYKNSDGSFNEEEFKYDKVKQDLKVKDLKRYGINSVLIDEYVEITRILENIEKKFKINKVFISGSAKEYGKYSNEEAKNLLHNLSKSLISRNHHVISGFGLGVGSYVINGSLEEIFNNKNKRTNDYLTLRPFPQNESGGKTLKELWTEYRKDMINDAGVMLFLFGNKESDGKTVEANGMIEEFQIAKELNKFIIPIGSTGYATEKIFNEVKKDLKKYWYLKESINILEVEKDESRIIDEIHKIFEKIRRSL
;
A
#
# COMPACT_ATOMS: atom_id res chain seq x y z
N MET A 1 6.58 15.20 -1.87
CA MET A 1 6.53 15.06 -3.35
C MET A 1 6.26 13.60 -3.75
N LEU A 2 7.05 12.64 -3.24
CA LEU A 2 6.84 11.20 -3.41
C LEU A 2 5.39 10.74 -3.21
N GLU A 3 4.84 10.93 -2.02
CA GLU A 3 3.52 10.36 -1.67
C GLU A 3 2.42 10.83 -2.63
N LYS A 4 2.43 12.10 -3.03
CA LYS A 4 1.47 12.64 -4.02
C LYS A 4 1.60 11.93 -5.37
N ALA A 5 2.83 11.66 -5.82
CA ALA A 5 3.07 10.94 -7.05
C ALA A 5 2.61 9.48 -6.94
N ILE A 6 2.99 8.77 -5.87
CA ILE A 6 2.59 7.39 -5.63
C ILE A 6 1.07 7.26 -5.53
N LEU A 7 0.39 8.15 -4.81
CA LEU A 7 -1.07 8.18 -4.71
C LEU A 7 -1.76 8.36 -6.06
N LYS A 8 -1.20 9.20 -6.94
CA LYS A 8 -1.72 9.37 -8.31
C LYS A 8 -1.63 8.05 -9.09
N GLU A 9 -0.50 7.37 -9.00
CA GLU A 9 -0.28 6.12 -9.74
C GLU A 9 -1.09 4.96 -9.16
N LEU A 10 -1.29 4.90 -7.84
CA LEU A 10 -2.19 3.95 -7.18
C LEU A 10 -3.64 4.11 -7.65
N LYS A 11 -4.14 5.36 -7.74
CA LYS A 11 -5.50 5.64 -8.23
C LYS A 11 -5.71 5.18 -9.68
N ASN A 12 -4.64 5.14 -10.47
CA ASN A 12 -4.68 4.74 -11.87
C ASN A 12 -4.28 3.27 -12.09
N ASN A 13 -4.09 2.47 -11.03
CA ASN A 13 -3.58 1.09 -11.10
C ASN A 13 -2.27 0.96 -11.91
N ASN A 14 -1.42 1.98 -11.80
CA ASN A 14 -0.23 2.17 -12.64
C ASN A 14 1.08 2.17 -11.84
N LEU A 15 1.01 1.73 -10.57
CA LEU A 15 2.17 1.53 -9.70
C LEU A 15 2.60 0.06 -9.76
N ALA A 16 3.90 -0.17 -9.90
CA ALA A 16 4.55 -1.45 -9.69
C ALA A 16 5.55 -1.34 -8.53
N VAL A 17 5.81 -2.44 -7.84
CA VAL A 17 6.84 -2.53 -6.80
C VAL A 17 7.98 -3.38 -7.32
N PHE A 18 9.22 -2.94 -7.10
CA PHE A 18 10.40 -3.77 -7.24
C PHE A 18 11.01 -3.97 -5.85
N ALA A 19 10.99 -5.21 -5.37
CA ALA A 19 11.57 -5.59 -4.10
C ALA A 19 12.99 -6.14 -4.31
N GLY A 20 13.94 -5.66 -3.53
CA GLY A 20 15.24 -6.32 -3.35
C GLY A 20 15.35 -6.98 -1.98
N ALA A 21 16.51 -7.57 -1.70
CA ALA A 21 16.73 -8.33 -0.47
C ALA A 21 16.55 -7.50 0.81
N GLY A 22 16.74 -6.18 0.73
CA GLY A 22 16.49 -5.27 1.86
C GLY A 22 15.02 -5.23 2.31
N LEU A 23 14.06 -5.56 1.45
CA LEU A 23 12.65 -5.68 1.87
C LEU A 23 12.44 -6.95 2.71
N SER A 24 13.15 -8.03 2.38
CA SER A 24 13.05 -9.34 3.01
C SER A 24 13.78 -9.43 4.36
N ARG A 25 14.74 -8.54 4.64
CA ARG A 25 15.47 -8.53 5.93
C ARG A 25 14.56 -8.42 7.17
N GLY A 26 13.51 -7.61 7.08
CA GLY A 26 12.54 -7.45 8.18
C GLY A 26 11.72 -8.72 8.47
N SER A 27 11.86 -9.74 7.63
CA SER A 27 11.23 -11.06 7.75
C SER A 27 12.21 -12.17 8.11
N GLY A 28 13.46 -11.81 8.42
CA GLY A 28 14.51 -12.74 8.83
C GLY A 28 15.39 -13.31 7.70
N PHE A 29 15.21 -12.87 6.45
CA PHE A 29 16.08 -13.31 5.34
C PHE A 29 17.30 -12.43 5.16
N VAL A 30 18.38 -13.06 4.71
CA VAL A 30 19.65 -12.39 4.42
C VAL A 30 19.65 -11.65 3.08
N ASP A 31 20.62 -10.75 2.89
CA ASP A 31 20.92 -10.20 1.58
C ASP A 31 21.95 -11.05 0.83
N TRP A 32 22.25 -10.65 -0.41
CA TRP A 32 23.18 -11.40 -1.27
C TRP A 32 24.56 -11.60 -0.65
N LYS A 33 25.04 -10.61 0.11
CA LYS A 33 26.37 -10.66 0.72
C LYS A 33 26.40 -11.70 1.83
N GLU A 34 25.39 -11.68 2.69
CA GLU A 34 25.23 -12.64 3.76
C GLU A 34 24.92 -14.06 3.25
N LEU A 35 24.12 -14.21 2.17
CA LEU A 35 23.89 -15.51 1.51
C LEU A 35 25.20 -16.16 1.03
N LEU A 36 26.13 -15.35 0.52
CA LEU A 36 27.41 -15.84 0.02
C LEU A 36 28.52 -15.89 1.08
N ARG A 37 28.23 -15.57 2.35
CA ARG A 37 29.26 -15.51 3.39
C ARG A 37 29.89 -16.88 3.62
N ASP A 38 29.08 -17.90 3.88
CA ASP A 38 29.57 -19.27 4.07
C ASP A 38 30.26 -19.80 2.80
N ILE A 39 29.71 -19.47 1.63
CA ILE A 39 30.27 -19.82 0.31
C ILE A 39 31.68 -19.21 0.10
N ALA A 40 31.88 -17.96 0.56
CA ALA A 40 33.16 -17.25 0.47
C ALA A 40 34.16 -17.80 1.49
N ASP A 41 33.71 -18.09 2.72
CA ASP A 41 34.54 -18.65 3.78
C ASP A 41 35.12 -20.01 3.39
N GLU A 42 34.34 -20.85 2.69
CA GLU A 42 34.82 -22.11 2.10
C GLU A 42 35.93 -21.93 1.04
N LEU A 43 36.01 -20.76 0.42
CA LEU A 43 37.07 -20.39 -0.52
C LEU A 43 38.24 -19.63 0.14
N GLU A 44 38.23 -19.50 1.47
CA GLU A 44 39.16 -18.66 2.23
C GLU A 44 39.11 -17.17 1.81
N LEU A 45 37.95 -16.73 1.29
CA LEU A 45 37.69 -15.34 0.90
C LEU A 45 36.84 -14.64 1.96
N ASP A 46 37.16 -13.38 2.22
CA ASP A 46 36.36 -12.53 3.10
C ASP A 46 35.34 -11.76 2.26
N VAL A 47 34.07 -12.17 2.33
CA VAL A 47 32.97 -11.53 1.58
C VAL A 47 32.85 -10.04 1.85
N ASP A 48 33.33 -9.55 3.00
CA ASP A 48 33.29 -8.13 3.34
C ASP A 48 34.29 -7.28 2.56
N LYS A 49 35.33 -7.91 2.00
CA LYS A 49 36.34 -7.29 1.13
C LYS A 49 35.99 -7.37 -0.35
N GLU A 50 35.06 -8.25 -0.73
CA GLU A 50 34.70 -8.50 -2.12
C GLU A 50 33.66 -7.50 -2.65
N MET A 51 33.95 -6.94 -3.83
CA MET A 51 33.02 -6.03 -4.54
C MET A 51 32.20 -6.74 -5.62
N ASP A 52 32.66 -7.90 -6.09
CA ASP A 52 32.01 -8.68 -7.15
C ASP A 52 31.58 -10.05 -6.61
N LEU A 53 30.42 -10.04 -5.97
CA LEU A 53 29.78 -11.23 -5.40
C LEU A 53 29.38 -12.27 -6.47
N VAL A 54 29.17 -11.84 -7.73
CA VAL A 54 28.89 -12.75 -8.84
C VAL A 54 30.14 -13.59 -9.17
N SER A 55 31.31 -12.97 -9.12
CA SER A 55 32.58 -13.69 -9.28
C SER A 55 32.85 -14.67 -8.15
N VAL A 56 32.55 -14.31 -6.90
CA VAL A 56 32.68 -15.23 -5.75
C VAL A 56 31.83 -16.48 -5.95
N ALA A 57 30.55 -16.30 -6.32
CA ALA A 57 29.67 -17.43 -6.61
C ALA A 57 30.19 -18.31 -7.77
N GLN A 58 30.77 -17.71 -8.82
CA GLN A 58 31.39 -18.46 -9.92
C GLN A 58 32.64 -19.23 -9.48
N TYR A 59 33.50 -18.64 -8.64
CA TYR A 59 34.67 -19.35 -8.13
C TYR A 59 34.26 -20.57 -7.31
N HIS A 60 33.24 -20.43 -6.48
CA HIS A 60 32.71 -21.54 -5.71
C HIS A 60 32.09 -22.61 -6.62
N TYR A 61 31.30 -22.20 -7.62
CA TYR A 61 30.75 -23.13 -8.60
C TYR A 61 31.85 -23.93 -9.32
N ASN A 62 32.95 -23.28 -9.70
CA ASN A 62 34.07 -23.95 -10.36
C ASN A 62 34.80 -24.95 -9.44
N ALA A 63 34.84 -24.70 -8.14
CA ALA A 63 35.53 -25.53 -7.15
C ALA A 63 34.65 -26.69 -6.65
N ASN A 64 33.38 -26.40 -6.31
CA ASN A 64 32.49 -27.27 -5.55
C ASN A 64 31.22 -27.69 -6.31
N GLY A 65 30.97 -27.10 -7.49
CA GLY A 65 29.81 -27.38 -8.32
C GLY A 65 28.55 -26.59 -7.91
N ARG A 66 27.44 -26.87 -8.61
CA ARG A 66 26.14 -26.19 -8.38
C ARG A 66 25.44 -26.62 -7.10
N GLN A 67 25.63 -27.88 -6.71
CA GLN A 67 24.86 -28.52 -5.65
C GLN A 67 25.02 -27.81 -4.31
N THR A 68 26.24 -27.40 -3.95
CA THR A 68 26.53 -26.68 -2.69
C THR A 68 25.87 -25.30 -2.66
N ILE A 69 25.87 -24.57 -3.79
CA ILE A 69 25.16 -23.30 -3.92
C ILE A 69 23.65 -23.50 -3.76
N ASN A 70 23.11 -24.53 -4.39
CA ASN A 70 21.69 -24.87 -4.27
C ASN A 70 21.32 -25.21 -2.82
N GLU A 71 22.16 -25.97 -2.12
CA GLU A 71 22.00 -26.30 -0.70
C GLU A 71 21.99 -25.04 0.16
N ALA A 72 22.93 -24.11 -0.05
CA ALA A 72 22.95 -22.82 0.65
C ALA A 72 21.66 -22.01 0.44
N ILE A 73 21.15 -21.95 -0.80
CA ILE A 73 19.86 -21.30 -1.10
C ILE A 73 18.71 -22.01 -0.39
N ILE A 74 18.65 -23.34 -0.46
CA ILE A 74 17.59 -24.11 0.18
C ILE A 74 17.60 -23.88 1.70
N GLU A 75 18.76 -24.03 2.35
CA GLU A 75 18.90 -23.94 3.80
C GLU A 75 18.55 -22.54 4.32
N GLU A 76 19.01 -21.50 3.64
CA GLU A 76 18.73 -20.11 4.03
C GLU A 76 17.24 -19.78 3.91
N PHE A 77 16.60 -20.19 2.81
CA PHE A 77 15.21 -19.82 2.52
C PHE A 77 14.16 -20.86 2.98
N GLN A 78 14.57 -21.90 3.72
CA GLN A 78 13.68 -22.91 4.32
C GLN A 78 12.82 -22.36 5.46
N ARG A 79 13.26 -21.30 6.14
CA ARG A 79 12.55 -20.74 7.30
C ARG A 79 11.22 -20.10 6.90
N THR A 80 10.21 -20.29 7.75
CA THR A 80 8.93 -19.57 7.60
C THR A 80 9.18 -18.07 7.75
N SER A 81 8.72 -17.30 6.79
CA SER A 81 8.89 -15.85 6.78
C SER A 81 8.22 -15.21 8.01
N GLU A 82 8.93 -14.32 8.70
CA GLU A 82 8.30 -13.48 9.72
C GLU A 82 7.44 -12.39 9.05
N LYS A 83 6.44 -11.89 9.80
CA LYS A 83 5.51 -10.87 9.30
C LYS A 83 6.25 -9.60 8.88
N ASN A 84 6.09 -9.22 7.62
CA ASN A 84 6.68 -8.02 7.05
C ASN A 84 5.68 -6.87 7.03
N LYS A 85 5.85 -5.86 7.91
CA LYS A 85 4.93 -4.72 7.95
C LYS A 85 4.86 -3.95 6.61
N ASN A 86 5.97 -3.82 5.89
CA ASN A 86 5.98 -3.12 4.62
C ASN A 86 5.16 -3.89 3.57
N MET A 87 5.39 -5.20 3.46
CA MET A 87 4.63 -6.04 2.53
C MET A 87 3.15 -6.13 2.93
N ASP A 88 2.83 -6.17 4.22
CA ASP A 88 1.45 -6.12 4.72
C ASP A 88 0.72 -4.86 4.22
N ILE A 89 1.39 -3.70 4.23
CA ILE A 89 0.81 -2.45 3.72
C ILE A 89 0.66 -2.51 2.19
N LEU A 90 1.70 -2.94 1.48
CA LEU A 90 1.68 -3.04 0.01
C LEU A 90 0.60 -4.00 -0.48
N SER A 91 0.39 -5.12 0.22
CA SER A 91 -0.62 -6.13 -0.13
C SER A 91 -2.05 -5.59 -0.03
N ARG A 92 -2.31 -4.60 0.82
CA ARG A 92 -3.61 -3.92 0.95
C ARG A 92 -3.84 -2.80 -0.06
N LEU A 93 -2.80 -2.34 -0.74
CA LEU A 93 -2.90 -1.35 -1.80
C LEU A 93 -3.32 -2.03 -3.12
N PRO A 94 -3.93 -1.28 -4.07
CA PRO A 94 -4.30 -1.79 -5.40
C PRO A 94 -3.09 -1.92 -6.34
N ILE A 95 -2.06 -2.64 -5.89
CA ILE A 95 -0.85 -2.92 -6.67
C ILE A 95 -1.01 -4.32 -7.26
N ASN A 96 -0.86 -4.43 -8.58
CA ASN A 96 -1.06 -5.66 -9.36
C ASN A 96 0.21 -6.18 -10.04
N THR A 97 1.35 -5.51 -9.86
CA THR A 97 2.62 -5.87 -10.49
C THR A 97 3.74 -5.77 -9.47
N TYR A 98 4.38 -6.90 -9.21
CA TYR A 98 5.54 -7.01 -8.32
C TYR A 98 6.69 -7.64 -9.09
N TRP A 99 7.88 -7.07 -8.93
CA TRP A 99 9.13 -7.58 -9.45
C TRP A 99 10.09 -7.81 -8.29
N THR A 100 10.90 -8.85 -8.39
CA THR A 100 11.94 -9.14 -7.41
C THR A 100 13.09 -9.91 -8.03
N THR A 101 14.28 -9.71 -7.47
CA THR A 101 15.47 -10.54 -7.71
C THR A 101 15.68 -11.55 -6.58
N ASN A 102 14.83 -11.54 -5.56
CA ASN A 102 14.94 -12.46 -4.42
C ASN A 102 14.32 -13.82 -4.74
N TYR A 103 14.82 -14.85 -4.07
CA TYR A 103 14.35 -16.23 -4.18
C TYR A 103 13.20 -16.56 -3.22
N ASP A 104 13.05 -15.78 -2.14
CA ASP A 104 12.04 -15.97 -1.09
C ASP A 104 10.60 -15.79 -1.58
N SER A 105 9.62 -16.27 -0.79
CA SER A 105 8.20 -16.26 -1.11
C SER A 105 7.37 -15.17 -0.42
N ILE A 106 8.00 -14.16 0.20
CA ILE A 106 7.30 -13.19 1.07
C ILE A 106 6.17 -12.47 0.33
N ILE A 107 6.41 -12.10 -0.93
CA ILE A 107 5.45 -11.30 -1.70
C ILE A 107 4.18 -12.12 -1.94
N GLU A 108 4.31 -13.32 -2.48
CA GLU A 108 3.20 -14.21 -2.82
C GLU A 108 2.49 -14.77 -1.58
N ASP A 109 3.22 -15.08 -0.51
CA ASP A 109 2.65 -15.53 0.76
C ASP A 109 1.82 -14.42 1.40
N THR A 110 2.36 -13.19 1.45
CA THR A 110 1.65 -12.04 2.05
C THR A 110 0.41 -11.67 1.24
N LEU A 111 0.51 -11.67 -0.10
CA LEU A 111 -0.65 -11.42 -0.96
C LEU A 111 -1.73 -12.50 -0.78
N SER A 112 -1.33 -13.78 -0.68
CA SER A 112 -2.26 -14.89 -0.43
C SER A 112 -2.94 -14.77 0.94
N SER A 113 -2.21 -14.30 1.97
CA SER A 113 -2.76 -14.09 3.31
C SER A 113 -3.91 -13.06 3.35
N VAL A 114 -3.90 -12.08 2.44
CA VAL A 114 -4.98 -11.11 2.24
C VAL A 114 -5.98 -11.52 1.16
N LYS A 115 -6.00 -12.82 0.82
CA LYS A 115 -6.90 -13.46 -0.16
C LYS A 115 -6.76 -12.94 -1.59
N LYS A 116 -5.60 -12.38 -1.96
CA LYS A 116 -5.31 -12.04 -3.35
C LYS A 116 -4.83 -13.26 -4.11
N VAL A 117 -5.36 -13.46 -5.31
CA VAL A 117 -4.90 -14.51 -6.23
C VAL A 117 -3.61 -14.04 -6.91
N THR A 118 -2.51 -14.71 -6.61
CA THR A 118 -1.17 -14.40 -7.14
C THR A 118 -0.80 -15.28 -8.33
N ASP A 119 -0.31 -14.65 -9.40
CA ASP A 119 0.28 -15.30 -10.57
C ASP A 119 1.81 -15.14 -10.51
N VAL A 120 2.50 -16.16 -10.01
CA VAL A 120 3.96 -16.12 -9.84
C VAL A 120 4.64 -16.60 -11.13
N LYS A 121 5.58 -15.79 -11.64
CA LYS A 121 6.38 -16.06 -12.83
C LYS A 121 7.83 -16.25 -12.41
N ILE A 122 8.28 -17.50 -12.43
CA ILE A 122 9.60 -17.95 -12.02
C ILE A 122 10.47 -18.27 -13.24
N SER A 123 9.88 -18.85 -14.30
CA SER A 123 10.59 -19.25 -15.51
C SER A 123 9.98 -18.65 -16.78
N GLN A 124 10.79 -18.57 -17.85
CA GLN A 124 10.38 -17.97 -19.11
C GLN A 124 9.15 -18.67 -19.73
N SER A 125 9.05 -19.99 -19.58
CA SER A 125 7.92 -20.77 -20.12
C SER A 125 6.58 -20.38 -19.51
N GLN A 126 6.57 -19.90 -18.26
CA GLN A 126 5.37 -19.46 -17.54
C GLN A 126 4.85 -18.09 -18.01
N MET A 127 5.68 -17.30 -18.72
CA MET A 127 5.33 -15.95 -19.21
C MET A 127 4.20 -15.98 -20.23
N LYS A 128 4.00 -17.09 -20.94
CA LYS A 128 2.89 -17.27 -21.91
C LYS A 128 1.54 -17.59 -21.25
N ASN A 129 1.56 -18.05 -20.00
CA ASN A 129 0.37 -18.45 -19.27
C ASN A 129 -0.15 -17.29 -18.43
N TYR A 130 -1.44 -17.29 -18.12
CA TYR A 130 -2.02 -16.43 -17.09
C TYR A 130 -2.83 -17.27 -16.11
N LYS A 131 -2.76 -16.92 -14.83
CA LYS A 131 -3.65 -17.48 -13.82
C LYS A 131 -5.00 -16.75 -13.89
N PRO A 132 -6.14 -17.46 -14.05
CA PRO A 132 -7.46 -16.86 -13.99
C PRO A 132 -7.68 -16.12 -12.67
N ASP A 133 -8.45 -15.03 -12.73
CA ASP A 133 -8.85 -14.21 -11.57
C ASP A 133 -7.68 -13.62 -10.75
N ARG A 134 -6.47 -13.55 -11.34
CA ARG A 134 -5.30 -12.98 -10.67
C ARG A 134 -5.51 -11.52 -10.28
N ASP A 135 -5.25 -11.21 -9.02
CA ASP A 135 -5.20 -9.83 -8.49
C ASP A 135 -3.84 -9.19 -8.72
N ALA A 136 -2.76 -10.00 -8.72
CA ALA A 136 -1.40 -9.53 -8.87
C ALA A 136 -0.51 -10.55 -9.58
N VAL A 137 0.48 -10.05 -10.32
CA VAL A 137 1.55 -10.86 -10.92
C VAL A 137 2.86 -10.57 -10.18
N VAL A 138 3.58 -11.64 -9.81
CA VAL A 138 4.88 -11.58 -9.15
C VAL A 138 5.93 -12.14 -10.11
N TYR A 139 6.83 -11.30 -10.60
CA TYR A 139 7.92 -11.69 -11.48
C TYR A 139 9.21 -11.88 -10.68
N LYS A 140 9.69 -13.12 -10.60
CA LYS A 140 10.94 -13.48 -9.91
C LYS A 140 12.04 -13.65 -10.94
N MET A 141 12.81 -12.57 -11.14
CA MET A 141 13.75 -12.46 -12.25
C MET A 141 14.87 -13.49 -12.18
N HIS A 142 15.32 -13.80 -10.97
CA HIS A 142 16.46 -14.68 -10.72
C HIS A 142 16.03 -16.09 -10.29
N GLY A 143 14.77 -16.46 -10.47
CA GLY A 143 14.27 -17.78 -10.07
C GLY A 143 13.68 -17.80 -8.67
N ASP A 144 13.62 -18.99 -8.09
CA ASP A 144 12.87 -19.28 -6.86
C ASP A 144 13.62 -20.32 -6.03
N LYS A 145 13.51 -20.22 -4.70
CA LYS A 145 14.11 -21.16 -3.75
C LYS A 145 13.65 -22.62 -3.95
N GLU A 146 12.44 -22.83 -4.49
CA GLU A 146 11.92 -24.18 -4.78
C GLU A 146 12.57 -24.81 -6.02
N PHE A 147 13.21 -24.00 -6.87
CA PHE A 147 13.88 -24.43 -8.12
C PHE A 147 15.31 -23.88 -8.18
N PRO A 148 16.21 -24.28 -7.24
CA PRO A 148 17.53 -23.68 -7.09
C PRO A 148 18.44 -23.86 -8.32
N ASP A 149 18.29 -24.96 -9.07
CA ASP A 149 18.99 -25.18 -10.35
C ASP A 149 18.64 -24.14 -11.42
N GLU A 150 17.46 -23.51 -11.35
CA GLU A 150 17.03 -22.48 -12.29
C GLU A 150 17.38 -21.07 -11.81
N THR A 151 18.03 -20.92 -10.64
CA THR A 151 18.36 -19.60 -10.08
C THR A 151 19.49 -18.91 -10.83
N VAL A 152 19.51 -17.59 -10.79
CA VAL A 152 20.55 -16.76 -11.42
C VAL A 152 21.47 -16.23 -10.34
N ILE A 153 22.63 -16.85 -10.18
CA ILE A 153 23.57 -16.51 -9.10
C ILE A 153 25.02 -16.47 -9.55
N THR A 154 25.43 -17.37 -10.45
CA THR A 154 26.81 -17.41 -10.96
C THR A 154 26.97 -16.54 -12.20
N ARG A 155 28.22 -16.21 -12.55
CA ARG A 155 28.52 -15.43 -13.77
C ARG A 155 27.94 -16.10 -15.01
N ASP A 156 28.07 -17.42 -15.12
CA ASP A 156 27.53 -18.20 -16.23
C ASP A 156 26.00 -18.04 -16.36
N ASP A 157 25.28 -17.91 -15.25
CA ASP A 157 23.83 -17.68 -15.26
C ASP A 157 23.47 -16.28 -15.74
N TYR A 158 24.23 -15.26 -15.33
CA TYR A 158 24.06 -13.89 -15.83
C TYR A 158 24.36 -13.81 -17.33
N GLU A 159 25.40 -14.50 -17.81
CA GLU A 159 25.74 -14.55 -19.24
C GLU A 159 24.65 -15.22 -20.09
N ARG A 160 24.02 -16.28 -19.56
CA ARG A 160 22.89 -16.98 -20.20
C ARG A 160 21.54 -16.29 -19.98
N TYR A 161 21.46 -15.24 -19.18
CA TYR A 161 20.18 -14.60 -18.84
C TYR A 161 19.39 -14.14 -20.06
N ASP A 162 20.07 -13.55 -21.05
CA ASP A 162 19.45 -13.05 -22.29
C ASP A 162 19.00 -14.19 -23.24
N SER A 163 19.44 -15.45 -23.05
CA SER A 163 18.90 -16.63 -23.74
C SER A 163 17.75 -17.26 -22.95
N ASP A 164 17.94 -17.45 -21.65
CA ASP A 164 17.10 -18.32 -20.83
C ASP A 164 15.88 -17.56 -20.27
N ARG A 165 16.05 -16.25 -20.04
CA ARG A 165 15.11 -15.38 -19.32
C ARG A 165 14.79 -14.08 -20.07
N ARG A 166 15.04 -14.00 -21.39
CA ARG A 166 14.75 -12.86 -22.27
C ARG A 166 13.35 -12.26 -22.10
N MET A 167 12.35 -13.10 -21.84
CA MET A 167 10.98 -12.63 -21.66
C MET A 167 10.81 -11.77 -20.40
N PHE A 168 11.57 -12.03 -19.33
CA PHE A 168 11.59 -11.16 -18.15
C PHE A 168 12.19 -9.79 -18.51
N THR A 169 13.33 -9.77 -19.20
CA THR A 169 13.94 -8.54 -19.71
C THR A 169 12.97 -7.72 -20.55
N THR A 170 12.26 -8.39 -21.47
CA THR A 170 11.33 -7.74 -22.40
C THR A 170 10.12 -7.17 -21.66
N GLN A 171 9.53 -7.95 -20.75
CA GLN A 171 8.39 -7.50 -19.95
C GLN A 171 8.80 -6.36 -19.02
N LEU A 172 9.90 -6.47 -18.28
CA LEU A 172 10.36 -5.44 -17.35
C LEU A 172 10.64 -4.12 -18.09
N LYS A 173 11.24 -4.17 -19.29
CA LYS A 173 11.41 -2.97 -20.12
C LYS A 173 10.06 -2.30 -20.42
N GLY A 174 9.06 -3.06 -20.87
CA GLY A 174 7.73 -2.54 -21.16
C GLY A 174 7.04 -1.95 -19.92
N GLU A 175 7.19 -2.61 -18.77
CA GLU A 175 6.66 -2.14 -17.49
C GLU A 175 7.36 -0.85 -17.03
N LEU A 176 8.69 -0.76 -17.08
CA LEU A 176 9.44 0.44 -16.70
C LEU A 176 9.08 1.64 -17.60
N ILE A 177 8.73 1.41 -18.86
CA ILE A 177 8.25 2.48 -19.76
C ILE A 177 6.81 2.92 -19.40
N SER A 178 5.94 1.96 -19.06
CA SER A 178 4.48 2.21 -18.95
C SER A 178 3.99 2.48 -17.52
N LYS A 179 4.65 1.94 -16.49
CA LYS A 179 4.29 2.03 -15.07
C LYS A 179 5.29 2.83 -14.26
N THR A 180 4.83 3.36 -13.14
CA THR A 180 5.72 3.97 -12.15
C THR A 180 6.20 2.88 -11.21
N PHE A 181 7.50 2.82 -10.93
CA PHE A 181 8.08 1.82 -10.04
C PHE A 181 8.43 2.44 -8.70
N LEU A 182 8.12 1.71 -7.63
CA LEU A 182 8.64 1.94 -6.29
C LEU A 182 9.64 0.83 -5.94
N PHE A 183 10.92 1.16 -5.93
CA PHE A 183 12.02 0.27 -5.56
C PHE A 183 12.23 0.30 -4.05
N ILE A 184 12.18 -0.86 -3.38
CA ILE A 184 12.34 -0.99 -1.93
C ILE A 184 13.37 -2.07 -1.62
N GLY A 185 14.36 -1.74 -0.78
CA GLY A 185 15.39 -2.69 -0.36
C GLY A 185 16.33 -3.13 -1.49
N PHE A 186 16.51 -2.29 -2.51
CA PHE A 186 17.25 -2.62 -3.72
C PHE A 186 18.52 -1.77 -3.84
N SER A 187 19.68 -2.41 -4.01
CA SER A 187 20.99 -1.71 -4.04
C SER A 187 21.36 -1.15 -5.41
N PHE A 188 20.71 -1.59 -6.50
CA PHE A 188 21.09 -1.27 -7.88
C PHE A 188 22.48 -1.75 -8.28
N GLU A 189 22.95 -2.84 -7.65
CA GLU A 189 24.19 -3.53 -8.04
C GLU A 189 23.93 -4.74 -8.95
N ASP A 190 22.66 -5.02 -9.26
CA ASP A 190 22.26 -6.10 -10.16
C ASP A 190 22.66 -5.79 -11.62
N PRO A 191 23.52 -6.61 -12.25
CA PRO A 191 23.96 -6.39 -13.63
C PRO A 191 22.84 -6.44 -14.68
N ASN A 192 21.84 -7.31 -14.49
CA ASN A 192 20.71 -7.45 -15.42
C ASN A 192 19.82 -6.19 -15.38
N LEU A 193 19.51 -5.66 -14.19
CA LEU A 193 18.72 -4.44 -14.08
C LEU A 193 19.48 -3.23 -14.62
N GLU A 194 20.77 -3.10 -14.32
CA GLU A 194 21.60 -2.01 -14.86
C GLU A 194 21.56 -2.00 -16.40
N GLN A 195 21.74 -3.19 -17.00
CA GLN A 195 21.68 -3.35 -18.46
C GLN A 195 20.30 -2.95 -19.01
N ILE A 196 19.21 -3.33 -18.34
CA ILE A 196 17.84 -2.99 -18.73
C ILE A 196 17.61 -1.47 -18.70
N LEU A 197 17.96 -0.81 -17.59
CA LEU A 197 17.82 0.63 -17.41
C LEU A 197 18.66 1.41 -18.45
N SER A 198 19.88 0.95 -18.71
CA SER A 198 20.76 1.51 -19.73
C SER A 198 20.15 1.42 -21.13
N ARG A 199 19.63 0.23 -21.52
CA ARG A 199 18.97 0.01 -22.81
C ARG A 199 17.75 0.92 -22.97
N ILE A 200 16.86 1.02 -21.97
CA ILE A 200 15.68 1.91 -22.03
C ILE A 200 16.09 3.37 -22.26
N ARG A 201 17.08 3.86 -21.52
CA ARG A 201 17.56 5.25 -21.64
C ARG A 201 18.07 5.55 -23.05
N VAL A 202 18.81 4.62 -23.65
CA VAL A 202 19.36 4.77 -25.02
C VAL A 202 18.26 4.68 -26.06
N GLU A 203 17.38 3.67 -25.98
CA GLU A 203 16.28 3.44 -26.92
C GLU A 203 15.28 4.61 -26.96
N LEU A 204 15.06 5.30 -25.83
CA LEU A 204 14.21 6.50 -25.75
C LEU A 204 14.90 7.80 -26.19
N LEU A 205 16.10 7.71 -26.80
CA LEU A 205 16.86 8.83 -27.37
C LEU A 205 17.10 10.00 -26.40
N GLY A 206 17.23 9.71 -25.11
CA GLY A 206 17.45 10.74 -24.09
C GLY A 206 16.24 11.66 -23.81
N LYS A 207 15.03 11.31 -24.27
CA LYS A 207 13.80 11.94 -23.77
C LYS A 207 13.67 11.71 -22.26
N SER A 208 12.98 12.61 -21.55
CA SER A 208 12.79 12.45 -20.10
C SER A 208 12.17 11.09 -19.78
N PRO A 209 12.89 10.22 -19.05
CA PRO A 209 12.38 8.91 -18.66
C PRO A 209 11.18 9.09 -17.72
N LYS A 210 10.37 8.03 -17.60
CA LYS A 210 9.30 7.99 -16.62
C LYS A 210 9.89 8.14 -15.21
N ASN A 211 9.17 8.84 -14.34
CA ASN A 211 9.60 9.00 -12.96
C ASN A 211 9.32 7.72 -12.17
N HIS A 212 10.37 7.11 -11.65
CA HIS A 212 10.33 6.04 -10.65
C HIS A 212 10.86 6.58 -9.32
N TYR A 213 10.73 5.79 -8.25
CA TYR A 213 11.16 6.18 -6.91
C TYR A 213 11.87 5.03 -6.22
N CYS A 214 12.94 5.32 -5.47
CA CYS A 214 13.61 4.33 -4.62
C CYS A 214 13.89 4.91 -3.24
N PHE A 215 13.91 4.06 -2.22
CA PHE A 215 14.37 4.46 -0.88
C PHE A 215 15.84 4.09 -0.69
N PHE A 216 16.63 5.01 -0.12
CA PHE A 216 17.98 4.75 0.35
C PHE A 216 18.18 5.29 1.75
N ARG A 217 18.82 4.51 2.61
CA ARG A 217 19.34 5.03 3.87
C ARG A 217 20.46 6.02 3.58
N LYS A 218 20.34 7.21 4.13
CA LYS A 218 21.33 8.28 4.02
C LYS A 218 22.60 7.84 4.73
N VAL A 219 23.75 8.19 4.16
CA VAL A 219 25.04 8.03 4.85
C VAL A 219 24.98 8.83 6.15
N ASN A 220 25.06 8.13 7.29
CA ASN A 220 24.85 8.69 8.60
C ASN A 220 26.17 8.69 9.40
N GLN A 221 26.56 9.87 9.89
CA GLN A 221 27.79 10.05 10.68
C GLN A 221 27.83 9.22 11.97
N SER A 222 26.67 8.77 12.47
CA SER A 222 26.58 7.92 13.66
C SER A 222 26.84 6.44 13.38
N ASP A 223 26.94 6.02 12.12
CA ASP A 223 27.18 4.63 11.77
C ASP A 223 28.53 4.16 12.32
N GLU A 224 28.56 2.95 12.88
CA GLU A 224 29.75 2.40 13.55
C GLU A 224 30.96 2.31 12.63
N ARG A 225 30.73 2.13 11.33
CA ARG A 225 31.80 2.08 10.32
C ARG A 225 32.62 3.36 10.21
N TYR A 226 32.08 4.51 10.65
CA TYR A 226 32.82 5.77 10.69
C TYR A 226 33.45 6.02 12.05
N LYS A 227 33.50 5.01 12.93
CA LYS A 227 34.27 5.05 14.16
C LYS A 227 35.56 4.25 13.97
N ASN A 228 36.68 4.91 14.20
CA ASN A 228 37.98 4.26 14.27
C ASN A 228 38.05 3.31 15.48
N SER A 229 39.07 2.45 15.53
CA SER A 229 39.26 1.49 16.62
C SER A 229 39.41 2.14 18.00
N ASP A 230 39.80 3.41 18.06
CA ASP A 230 39.89 4.23 19.29
C ASP A 230 38.58 4.97 19.63
N GLY A 231 37.52 4.76 18.84
CA GLY A 231 36.22 5.43 18.97
C GLY A 231 36.15 6.83 18.36
N SER A 232 37.24 7.35 17.78
CA SER A 232 37.24 8.64 17.08
C SER A 232 36.49 8.58 15.74
N PHE A 233 35.97 9.71 15.29
CA PHE A 233 35.20 9.79 14.04
C PHE A 233 36.12 9.87 12.81
N ASN A 234 35.91 8.97 11.84
CA ASN A 234 36.58 8.97 10.55
C ASN A 234 35.87 9.92 9.57
N GLU A 235 36.22 11.21 9.63
CA GLU A 235 35.63 12.24 8.78
C GLU A 235 35.91 12.03 7.29
N GLU A 236 37.09 11.50 6.94
CA GLU A 236 37.49 11.28 5.55
C GLU A 236 36.62 10.21 4.88
N GLU A 237 36.43 9.05 5.53
CA GLU A 237 35.59 7.98 5.01
C GLU A 237 34.13 8.40 4.92
N PHE A 238 33.59 9.06 5.96
CA PHE A 238 32.22 9.59 5.92
C PHE A 238 32.01 10.56 4.76
N LYS A 239 32.95 11.48 4.54
CA LYS A 239 32.87 12.45 3.45
C LYS A 239 32.95 11.77 2.08
N TYR A 240 33.83 10.79 1.93
CA TYR A 240 33.95 9.99 0.71
C TYR A 240 32.64 9.28 0.36
N ASP A 241 32.05 8.57 1.33
CA ASP A 241 30.82 7.82 1.11
C ASP A 241 29.61 8.71 0.87
N LYS A 242 29.55 9.86 1.54
CA LYS A 242 28.52 10.87 1.26
C LYS A 242 28.61 11.38 -0.18
N VAL A 243 29.81 11.70 -0.67
CA VAL A 243 30.02 12.10 -2.06
C VAL A 243 29.66 10.97 -3.03
N LYS A 244 30.04 9.72 -2.72
CA LYS A 244 29.69 8.54 -3.51
C LYS A 244 28.17 8.34 -3.58
N GLN A 245 27.45 8.47 -2.47
CA GLN A 245 25.99 8.41 -2.43
C GLN A 245 25.36 9.52 -3.28
N ASP A 246 25.83 10.77 -3.16
CA ASP A 246 25.33 11.89 -3.97
C ASP A 246 25.54 11.65 -5.47
N LEU A 247 26.67 11.06 -5.87
CA LEU A 247 26.94 10.67 -7.26
C LEU A 247 25.99 9.55 -7.71
N LYS A 248 25.76 8.52 -6.88
CA LYS A 248 24.81 7.43 -7.17
C LYS A 248 23.38 7.96 -7.36
N VAL A 249 22.92 8.88 -6.50
CA VAL A 249 21.61 9.52 -6.64
C VAL A 249 21.49 10.30 -7.95
N LYS A 250 22.54 11.03 -8.33
CA LYS A 250 22.58 11.76 -9.62
C LYS A 250 22.56 10.81 -10.81
N ASP A 251 23.26 9.68 -10.71
CA ASP A 251 23.31 8.69 -11.78
C ASP A 251 21.94 8.04 -12.00
N LEU A 252 21.27 7.62 -10.92
CA LEU A 252 19.92 7.05 -10.96
C LEU A 252 18.88 7.99 -11.57
N LYS A 253 19.04 9.31 -11.36
CA LYS A 253 18.19 10.32 -11.99
C LYS A 253 18.26 10.30 -13.52
N ARG A 254 19.38 9.86 -14.11
CA ARG A 254 19.52 9.68 -15.57
C ARG A 254 18.58 8.62 -16.13
N TYR A 255 18.17 7.68 -15.28
CA TYR A 255 17.19 6.63 -15.59
C TYR A 255 15.76 6.99 -15.12
N GLY A 256 15.55 8.21 -14.61
CA GLY A 256 14.25 8.64 -14.09
C GLY A 256 13.95 8.15 -12.67
N ILE A 257 14.92 7.53 -12.00
CA ILE A 257 14.75 7.01 -10.65
C ILE A 257 15.06 8.13 -9.66
N ASN A 258 14.04 8.57 -8.92
CA ASN A 258 14.14 9.62 -7.93
C ASN A 258 14.38 8.98 -6.55
N SER A 259 15.60 9.16 -6.03
CA SER A 259 15.98 8.64 -4.71
C SER A 259 15.37 9.46 -3.57
N VAL A 260 14.78 8.75 -2.62
CA VAL A 260 14.23 9.27 -1.37
C VAL A 260 15.17 8.83 -0.26
N LEU A 261 15.98 9.78 0.21
CA LEU A 261 16.91 9.54 1.31
C LEU A 261 16.14 9.54 2.63
N ILE A 262 16.29 8.47 3.41
CA ILE A 262 15.73 8.29 4.76
C ILE A 262 16.88 8.17 5.76
N ASP A 263 16.69 8.57 7.00
CA ASP A 263 17.71 8.39 8.03
C ASP A 263 17.71 6.94 8.53
N GLU A 264 16.52 6.33 8.68
CA GLU A 264 16.37 4.94 9.14
C GLU A 264 15.29 4.16 8.37
N TYR A 265 15.48 2.84 8.22
CA TYR A 265 14.58 1.98 7.43
C TYR A 265 13.13 1.95 7.96
N VAL A 266 12.92 2.19 9.26
CA VAL A 266 11.57 2.30 9.85
C VAL A 266 10.74 3.44 9.24
N GLU A 267 11.39 4.44 8.65
CA GLU A 267 10.70 5.53 7.96
C GLU A 267 9.99 5.06 6.69
N ILE A 268 10.49 4.00 6.02
CA ILE A 268 9.80 3.41 4.87
C ILE A 268 8.41 2.95 5.30
N THR A 269 8.31 2.25 6.43
CA THR A 269 7.03 1.78 6.97
C THR A 269 6.09 2.96 7.22
N ARG A 270 6.57 4.03 7.87
CA ARG A 270 5.76 5.23 8.14
C ARG A 270 5.28 5.90 6.86
N ILE A 271 6.13 6.00 5.85
CA ILE A 271 5.78 6.57 4.53
C ILE A 271 4.70 5.70 3.87
N LEU A 272 4.85 4.38 3.88
CA LEU A 272 3.86 3.46 3.31
C LEU A 272 2.51 3.52 4.07
N GLU A 273 2.53 3.59 5.40
CA GLU A 273 1.34 3.78 6.24
C GLU A 273 0.64 5.10 5.90
N ASN A 274 1.40 6.18 5.71
CA ASN A 274 0.85 7.47 5.29
C ASN A 274 0.23 7.39 3.88
N ILE A 275 0.87 6.71 2.94
CA ILE A 275 0.32 6.48 1.60
C ILE A 275 -0.98 5.67 1.68
N GLU A 276 -1.02 4.57 2.44
CA GLU A 276 -2.24 3.78 2.64
C GLU A 276 -3.36 4.63 3.25
N LYS A 277 -3.05 5.40 4.29
CA LYS A 277 -4.01 6.28 4.96
C LYS A 277 -4.56 7.34 4.00
N LYS A 278 -3.69 8.03 3.25
CA LYS A 278 -4.09 9.03 2.24
C LYS A 278 -4.91 8.42 1.12
N PHE A 279 -4.58 7.21 0.69
CA PHE A 279 -5.34 6.47 -0.32
C PHE A 279 -6.76 6.18 0.20
N LYS A 280 -6.88 5.65 1.41
CA LYS A 280 -8.16 5.31 2.05
C LYS A 280 -9.04 6.52 2.36
N ILE A 281 -8.49 7.71 2.63
CA ILE A 281 -9.30 8.93 2.87
C ILE A 281 -10.24 9.28 1.71
N ASN A 282 -9.91 8.84 0.49
CA ASN A 282 -10.80 9.03 -0.64
C ASN A 282 -12.08 8.19 -0.54
N LYS A 283 -12.07 7.12 0.26
CA LYS A 283 -13.19 6.23 0.52
C LYS A 283 -13.92 6.67 1.79
N VAL A 284 -15.18 7.06 1.62
CA VAL A 284 -16.04 7.65 2.65
C VAL A 284 -17.19 6.69 2.93
N PHE A 285 -17.24 6.16 4.14
CA PHE A 285 -18.37 5.37 4.60
C PHE A 285 -19.43 6.28 5.22
N ILE A 286 -20.65 6.18 4.72
CA ILE A 286 -21.80 6.91 5.28
C ILE A 286 -22.59 5.94 6.17
N SER A 287 -22.43 6.11 7.47
CA SER A 287 -23.19 5.43 8.52
C SER A 287 -24.45 6.22 8.84
N GLY A 288 -25.60 5.58 8.71
CA GLY A 288 -26.88 6.22 9.04
C GLY A 288 -28.06 5.28 8.94
N SER A 289 -29.02 5.44 9.84
CA SER A 289 -30.36 4.84 9.76
C SER A 289 -31.38 5.79 10.38
N ALA A 290 -32.57 5.86 9.79
CA ALA A 290 -33.63 6.75 10.27
C ALA A 290 -35.01 6.16 9.97
N LYS A 291 -35.80 5.95 11.02
CA LYS A 291 -37.26 5.85 10.94
C LYS A 291 -37.89 7.26 10.95
N GLU A 292 -37.30 8.15 11.75
CA GLU A 292 -37.66 9.57 11.87
C GLU A 292 -36.40 10.44 11.85
N TYR A 293 -36.55 11.72 11.54
CA TYR A 293 -35.42 12.66 11.36
C TYR A 293 -35.35 13.74 12.45
N GLY A 294 -36.12 13.57 13.53
CA GLY A 294 -36.13 14.44 14.70
C GLY A 294 -36.44 15.90 14.34
N LYS A 295 -35.41 16.75 14.42
CA LYS A 295 -35.52 18.20 14.18
C LYS A 295 -35.56 18.59 12.69
N TYR A 296 -35.37 17.64 11.79
CA TYR A 296 -35.46 17.83 10.34
C TYR A 296 -36.83 17.37 9.86
N SER A 297 -37.37 18.11 8.90
CA SER A 297 -38.46 17.59 8.07
C SER A 297 -37.96 16.44 7.19
N ASN A 298 -38.90 15.64 6.69
CA ASN A 298 -38.58 14.56 5.75
C ASN A 298 -37.90 15.09 4.48
N GLU A 299 -38.21 16.30 4.02
CA GLU A 299 -37.63 16.86 2.80
C GLU A 299 -36.19 17.36 3.04
N GLU A 300 -35.97 18.10 4.14
CA GLU A 300 -34.63 18.58 4.51
C GLU A 300 -33.65 17.42 4.73
N ALA A 301 -34.07 16.35 5.42
CA ALA A 301 -33.21 15.19 5.65
C ALA A 301 -32.85 14.46 4.35
N LYS A 302 -33.82 14.34 3.43
CA LYS A 302 -33.59 13.73 2.10
C LYS A 302 -32.62 14.54 1.27
N ASN A 303 -32.83 15.85 1.19
CA ASN A 303 -31.98 16.74 0.42
C ASN A 303 -30.56 16.73 0.99
N LEU A 304 -30.39 16.78 2.31
CA LEU A 304 -29.07 16.69 2.95
C LEU A 304 -28.34 15.41 2.54
N LEU A 305 -28.99 14.25 2.67
CA LEU A 305 -28.38 12.95 2.35
C LEU A 305 -28.03 12.81 0.86
N HIS A 306 -28.94 13.26 0.00
CA HIS A 306 -28.79 13.23 -1.45
C HIS A 306 -27.68 14.17 -1.91
N ASN A 307 -27.72 15.43 -1.49
CA ASN A 307 -26.75 16.44 -1.90
C ASN A 307 -25.37 16.19 -1.29
N LEU A 308 -25.30 15.62 -0.07
CA LEU A 308 -24.03 15.21 0.52
C LEU A 308 -23.35 14.13 -0.32
N SER A 309 -24.04 13.03 -0.64
CA SER A 309 -23.44 11.95 -1.42
C SER A 309 -23.08 12.40 -2.84
N LYS A 310 -23.96 13.16 -3.50
CA LYS A 310 -23.69 13.81 -4.79
C LYS A 310 -22.43 14.66 -4.74
N SER A 311 -22.29 15.50 -3.72
CA SER A 311 -21.15 16.40 -3.56
C SER A 311 -19.84 15.65 -3.32
N LEU A 312 -19.86 14.55 -2.54
CA LEU A 312 -18.69 13.68 -2.35
C LEU A 312 -18.24 13.06 -3.67
N ILE A 313 -19.15 12.50 -4.47
CA ILE A 313 -18.81 11.94 -5.78
C ILE A 313 -18.28 13.04 -6.72
N SER A 314 -18.86 14.24 -6.69
CA SER A 314 -18.44 15.36 -7.55
C SER A 314 -16.96 15.71 -7.34
N ARG A 315 -16.45 15.55 -6.11
CA ARG A 315 -15.04 15.76 -5.72
C ARG A 315 -14.19 14.49 -5.77
N ASN A 316 -14.64 13.49 -6.50
CA ASN A 316 -13.97 12.21 -6.74
C ASN A 316 -13.75 11.34 -5.50
N HIS A 317 -14.59 11.48 -4.47
CA HIS A 317 -14.63 10.51 -3.38
C HIS A 317 -15.39 9.25 -3.80
N HIS A 318 -15.01 8.13 -3.20
CA HIS A 318 -15.74 6.87 -3.30
C HIS A 318 -16.66 6.75 -2.09
N VAL A 319 -17.96 6.56 -2.31
CA VAL A 319 -18.95 6.40 -1.23
C VAL A 319 -19.19 4.92 -0.96
N ILE A 320 -19.12 4.53 0.30
CA ILE A 320 -19.47 3.20 0.80
C ILE A 320 -20.73 3.34 1.66
N SER A 321 -21.75 2.53 1.40
CA SER A 321 -22.99 2.54 2.18
C SER A 321 -23.39 1.13 2.59
N GLY A 322 -23.73 0.98 3.87
CA GLY A 322 -24.36 -0.23 4.43
C GLY A 322 -25.85 -0.38 4.08
N PHE A 323 -26.40 0.54 3.27
CA PHE A 323 -27.82 0.59 2.90
C PHE A 323 -28.77 0.67 4.12
N GLY A 324 -28.45 1.55 5.08
CA GLY A 324 -29.29 1.74 6.26
C GLY A 324 -30.70 2.25 5.90
N LEU A 325 -31.71 1.73 6.58
CA LEU A 325 -33.11 2.10 6.36
C LEU A 325 -33.31 3.62 6.52
N GLY A 326 -34.02 4.24 5.58
CA GLY A 326 -34.30 5.70 5.58
C GLY A 326 -33.09 6.59 5.27
N VAL A 327 -31.92 6.02 5.02
CA VAL A 327 -30.71 6.78 4.66
C VAL A 327 -30.13 6.32 3.33
N GLY A 328 -29.97 5.01 3.16
CA GLY A 328 -29.26 4.40 2.04
C GLY A 328 -29.82 4.75 0.66
N SER A 329 -31.15 4.82 0.51
CA SER A 329 -31.78 5.16 -0.77
C SER A 329 -31.42 6.56 -1.26
N TYR A 330 -31.40 7.56 -0.37
CA TYR A 330 -31.06 8.94 -0.72
C TYR A 330 -29.57 9.10 -1.01
N VAL A 331 -28.72 8.40 -0.25
CA VAL A 331 -27.27 8.34 -0.51
C VAL A 331 -27.00 7.74 -1.89
N ILE A 332 -27.68 6.66 -2.26
CA ILE A 332 -27.58 6.04 -3.59
C ILE A 332 -28.03 7.00 -4.68
N ASN A 333 -29.21 7.61 -4.52
CA ASN A 333 -29.77 8.48 -5.55
C ASN A 333 -28.86 9.67 -5.85
N GLY A 334 -28.35 10.35 -4.82
CA GLY A 334 -27.41 11.45 -5.00
C GLY A 334 -26.09 11.02 -5.63
N SER A 335 -25.58 9.84 -5.26
CA SER A 335 -24.36 9.29 -5.85
C SER A 335 -24.56 8.96 -7.34
N LEU A 336 -25.64 8.26 -7.67
CA LEU A 336 -25.95 7.85 -9.05
C LEU A 336 -26.25 9.04 -9.94
N GLU A 337 -26.90 10.09 -9.43
CA GLU A 337 -27.15 11.31 -10.20
C GLU A 337 -25.84 11.92 -10.72
N GLU A 338 -24.83 12.11 -9.86
CA GLU A 338 -23.53 12.64 -10.27
C GLU A 338 -22.78 11.68 -11.21
N ILE A 339 -22.85 10.38 -10.96
CA ILE A 339 -22.18 9.37 -11.79
C ILE A 339 -22.77 9.37 -13.21
N PHE A 340 -24.10 9.36 -13.33
CA PHE A 340 -24.77 9.30 -14.64
C PHE A 340 -24.72 10.62 -15.40
N ASN A 341 -24.64 11.75 -14.70
CA ASN A 341 -24.44 13.06 -15.34
C ASN A 341 -23.00 13.26 -15.84
N ASN A 342 -22.04 12.44 -15.42
CA ASN A 342 -20.64 12.55 -15.80
C ASN A 342 -20.14 11.31 -16.56
N LYS A 343 -19.99 11.42 -17.89
CA LYS A 343 -19.59 10.32 -18.79
C LYS A 343 -18.27 9.62 -18.42
N ASN A 344 -17.42 10.25 -17.59
CA ASN A 344 -16.13 9.69 -17.18
C ASN A 344 -16.19 8.94 -15.84
N LYS A 345 -17.36 8.84 -15.19
CA LYS A 345 -17.53 8.14 -13.91
C LYS A 345 -18.29 6.83 -14.14
N ARG A 346 -17.84 5.77 -13.46
CA ARG A 346 -18.51 4.45 -13.46
C ARG A 346 -18.94 4.11 -12.05
N THR A 347 -20.08 3.44 -11.90
CA THR A 347 -20.64 3.10 -10.59
C THR A 347 -19.65 2.37 -9.70
N ASN A 348 -18.97 1.34 -10.22
CA ASN A 348 -18.04 0.51 -9.43
C ASN A 348 -16.80 1.28 -8.91
N ASP A 349 -16.43 2.39 -9.56
CA ASP A 349 -15.26 3.19 -9.19
C ASP A 349 -15.56 4.20 -8.07
N TYR A 350 -16.85 4.46 -7.81
CA TYR A 350 -17.31 5.57 -6.98
C TYR A 350 -18.36 5.19 -5.93
N LEU A 351 -19.05 4.06 -6.07
CA LEU A 351 -20.12 3.63 -5.17
C LEU A 351 -20.00 2.15 -4.84
N THR A 352 -19.92 1.82 -3.55
CA THR A 352 -19.99 0.45 -3.04
C THR A 352 -21.17 0.29 -2.11
N LEU A 353 -22.06 -0.64 -2.46
CA LEU A 353 -23.24 -0.98 -1.67
C LEU A 353 -23.03 -2.32 -0.98
N ARG A 354 -23.26 -2.32 0.33
CA ARG A 354 -23.00 -3.47 1.21
C ARG A 354 -24.21 -3.65 2.14
N PRO A 355 -25.36 -4.08 1.61
CA PRO A 355 -26.53 -4.35 2.45
C PRO A 355 -26.24 -5.49 3.42
N PHE A 356 -26.76 -5.38 4.63
CA PHE A 356 -26.53 -6.39 5.67
C PHE A 356 -27.27 -7.71 5.34
N PRO A 357 -26.66 -8.88 5.63
CA PRO A 357 -27.30 -10.17 5.47
C PRO A 357 -28.54 -10.29 6.38
N GLN A 358 -29.58 -10.95 5.88
CA GLN A 358 -30.88 -11.07 6.57
C GLN A 358 -31.09 -12.43 7.24
N ASN A 359 -30.28 -13.44 6.90
CA ASN A 359 -30.38 -14.80 7.43
C ASN A 359 -29.04 -15.27 8.01
N GLU A 360 -29.09 -16.13 9.02
CA GLU A 360 -27.93 -16.85 9.53
C GLU A 360 -27.39 -17.80 8.47
N SER A 361 -26.07 -17.94 8.40
CA SER A 361 -25.42 -18.79 7.40
C SER A 361 -24.02 -19.20 7.86
N GLY A 362 -23.55 -20.34 7.36
CA GLY A 362 -22.18 -20.81 7.63
C GLY A 362 -21.89 -21.11 9.11
N GLY A 363 -22.91 -21.45 9.91
CA GLY A 363 -22.78 -21.73 11.34
C GLY A 363 -22.54 -20.49 12.22
N LYS A 364 -22.65 -19.29 11.67
CA LYS A 364 -22.50 -18.01 12.39
C LYS A 364 -23.87 -17.38 12.65
N THR A 365 -24.00 -16.76 13.82
CA THR A 365 -25.17 -15.95 14.16
C THR A 365 -25.23 -14.69 13.29
N LEU A 366 -26.41 -14.10 13.12
CA LEU A 366 -26.56 -12.82 12.40
C LEU A 366 -25.69 -11.72 13.00
N LYS A 367 -25.55 -11.70 14.33
CA LYS A 367 -24.73 -10.73 15.04
C LYS A 367 -23.25 -10.86 14.66
N GLU A 368 -22.72 -12.07 14.65
CA GLU A 368 -21.32 -12.31 14.25
C GLU A 368 -21.08 -11.93 12.79
N LEU A 369 -21.98 -12.32 11.90
CA LEU A 369 -21.92 -11.95 10.48
C LEU A 369 -21.94 -10.43 10.28
N TRP A 370 -22.82 -9.72 10.98
CA TRP A 370 -22.88 -8.25 10.89
C TRP A 370 -21.62 -7.58 11.42
N THR A 371 -21.05 -8.06 12.53
CA THR A 371 -19.79 -7.53 13.07
C THR A 371 -18.64 -7.73 12.10
N GLU A 372 -18.49 -8.94 11.53
CA GLU A 372 -17.46 -9.22 10.53
C GLU A 372 -17.63 -8.35 9.28
N TYR A 373 -18.87 -8.22 8.80
CA TYR A 373 -19.18 -7.41 7.63
C TYR A 373 -18.91 -5.92 7.86
N ARG A 374 -19.21 -5.38 9.05
CA ARG A 374 -18.84 -4.01 9.43
C ARG A 374 -17.34 -3.81 9.44
N LYS A 375 -16.59 -4.73 10.04
CA LYS A 375 -15.13 -4.66 10.07
C LYS A 375 -14.56 -4.60 8.65
N ASP A 376 -15.06 -5.42 7.73
CA ASP A 376 -14.65 -5.41 6.33
C ASP A 376 -14.91 -4.05 5.66
N MET A 377 -16.15 -3.54 5.74
CA MET A 377 -16.53 -2.26 5.14
C MET A 377 -15.74 -1.08 5.70
N ILE A 378 -15.59 -1.01 7.03
CA ILE A 378 -14.90 0.10 7.71
C ILE A 378 -13.40 0.03 7.46
N ASN A 379 -12.83 -1.17 7.34
CA ASN A 379 -11.42 -1.33 7.02
C ASN A 379 -11.06 -0.71 5.66
N ASP A 380 -11.95 -0.79 4.68
CA ASP A 380 -11.78 -0.20 3.35
C ASP A 380 -11.96 1.34 3.34
N ALA A 381 -12.77 1.89 4.25
CA ALA A 381 -12.97 3.33 4.37
C ALA A 381 -11.80 4.03 5.09
N GLY A 382 -11.53 5.30 4.75
CA GLY A 382 -10.64 6.17 5.52
C GLY A 382 -11.38 7.18 6.38
N VAL A 383 -12.58 7.58 5.95
CA VAL A 383 -13.44 8.54 6.63
C VAL A 383 -14.82 7.95 6.88
N MET A 384 -15.34 8.15 8.08
CA MET A 384 -16.64 7.71 8.55
C MET A 384 -17.52 8.94 8.80
N LEU A 385 -18.60 9.08 8.04
CA LEU A 385 -19.64 10.09 8.29
C LEU A 385 -20.79 9.44 9.05
N PHE A 386 -21.24 10.06 10.14
CA PHE A 386 -22.40 9.59 10.91
C PHE A 386 -23.54 10.60 10.80
N LEU A 387 -24.72 10.11 10.41
CA LEU A 387 -25.96 10.90 10.33
C LEU A 387 -27.14 10.13 10.94
N PHE A 388 -27.96 10.82 11.73
CA PHE A 388 -29.14 10.28 12.41
C PHE A 388 -28.79 9.07 13.30
N GLY A 389 -29.47 7.95 13.15
CA GLY A 389 -29.18 6.71 13.88
C GLY A 389 -30.26 6.31 14.84
N ASN A 390 -31.46 6.14 14.29
CA ASN A 390 -32.57 5.49 14.97
C ASN A 390 -33.13 4.36 14.13
N LYS A 391 -33.89 3.49 14.79
CA LYS A 391 -34.61 2.36 14.20
C LYS A 391 -35.91 2.14 14.95
N GLU A 392 -36.81 1.40 14.33
CA GLU A 392 -38.03 0.94 14.99
C GLU A 392 -37.75 -0.39 15.72
N SER A 393 -38.16 -0.48 16.99
CA SER A 393 -38.15 -1.70 17.79
C SER A 393 -39.40 -1.70 18.65
N ASP A 394 -40.21 -2.76 18.53
CA ASP A 394 -41.47 -2.92 19.28
C ASP A 394 -42.42 -1.71 19.17
N GLY A 395 -42.50 -1.13 17.95
CA GLY A 395 -43.34 0.04 17.66
C GLY A 395 -42.84 1.37 18.25
N LYS A 396 -41.62 1.39 18.83
CA LYS A 396 -40.99 2.60 19.34
C LYS A 396 -39.72 2.94 18.55
N THR A 397 -39.50 4.23 18.35
CA THR A 397 -38.22 4.73 17.85
C THR A 397 -37.17 4.56 18.96
N VAL A 398 -36.16 3.76 18.69
CA VAL A 398 -34.99 3.56 19.56
C VAL A 398 -33.71 3.86 18.80
N GLU A 399 -32.61 4.06 19.51
CA GLU A 399 -31.32 4.30 18.87
C GLU A 399 -30.80 3.07 18.12
N ALA A 400 -30.06 3.35 17.05
CA ALA A 400 -29.45 2.33 16.22
C ALA A 400 -28.11 1.85 16.82
N ASN A 401 -28.16 0.79 17.62
CA ASN A 401 -26.96 0.16 18.21
C ASN A 401 -25.89 -0.20 17.16
N GLY A 402 -26.29 -0.53 15.93
CA GLY A 402 -25.36 -0.83 14.85
C GLY A 402 -24.42 0.32 14.49
N MET A 403 -24.91 1.58 14.55
CA MET A 403 -24.06 2.74 14.30
C MET A 403 -23.05 2.99 15.43
N ILE A 404 -23.43 2.69 16.68
CA ILE A 404 -22.50 2.76 17.81
C ILE A 404 -21.38 1.72 17.65
N GLU A 405 -21.71 0.52 17.19
CA GLU A 405 -20.73 -0.52 16.88
C GLU A 405 -19.78 -0.09 15.75
N GLU A 406 -20.32 0.49 14.67
CA GLU A 406 -19.51 1.05 13.57
C GLU A 406 -18.56 2.15 14.06
N PHE A 407 -19.00 2.99 14.99
CA PHE A 407 -18.17 4.00 15.63
C PHE A 407 -17.03 3.39 16.47
N GLN A 408 -17.30 2.34 17.26
CA GLN A 408 -16.24 1.68 18.03
C GLN A 408 -15.22 0.99 17.12
N ILE A 409 -15.67 0.28 16.08
CA ILE A 409 -14.78 -0.32 15.07
C ILE A 409 -13.93 0.76 14.38
N ALA A 410 -14.54 1.89 14.01
CA ALA A 410 -13.83 3.02 13.41
C ALA A 410 -12.75 3.61 14.34
N LYS A 411 -12.99 3.65 15.65
CA LYS A 411 -11.99 4.08 16.64
C LYS A 411 -10.83 3.10 16.75
N GLU A 412 -11.12 1.80 16.81
CA GLU A 412 -10.11 0.74 16.86
C GLU A 412 -9.20 0.77 15.63
N LEU A 413 -9.78 0.99 14.44
CA LEU A 413 -9.07 1.06 13.18
C LEU A 413 -8.53 2.46 12.84
N ASN A 414 -8.53 3.39 13.81
CA ASN A 414 -8.00 4.76 13.68
C ASN A 414 -8.52 5.53 12.46
N LYS A 415 -9.81 5.41 12.16
CA LYS A 415 -10.46 6.13 11.06
C LYS A 415 -10.73 7.60 11.43
N PHE A 416 -10.85 8.44 10.41
CA PHE A 416 -11.38 9.78 10.61
C PHE A 416 -12.89 9.70 10.79
N ILE A 417 -13.41 10.27 11.88
CA ILE A 417 -14.80 10.17 12.31
C ILE A 417 -15.39 11.56 12.29
N ILE A 418 -16.47 11.75 11.53
CA ILE A 418 -17.16 13.04 11.37
C ILE A 418 -18.65 12.82 11.68
N PRO A 419 -19.07 13.04 12.94
CA PRO A 419 -20.48 12.98 13.30
C PRO A 419 -21.17 14.32 13.05
N ILE A 420 -22.32 14.30 12.38
CA ILE A 420 -23.16 15.49 12.19
C ILE A 420 -24.16 15.56 13.34
N GLY A 421 -23.71 16.07 14.48
CA GLY A 421 -24.45 16.09 15.75
C GLY A 421 -25.86 16.71 15.65
N SER A 422 -26.06 17.68 14.75
CA SER A 422 -27.37 18.30 14.53
C SER A 422 -28.46 17.32 14.07
N THR A 423 -28.08 16.17 13.50
CA THR A 423 -28.99 15.09 13.07
C THR A 423 -29.52 14.19 14.21
N GLY A 424 -29.02 14.35 15.44
CA GLY A 424 -29.59 13.71 16.63
C GLY A 424 -29.29 12.20 16.81
N TYR A 425 -30.02 11.57 17.73
CA TYR A 425 -30.02 10.11 17.99
C TYR A 425 -28.61 9.53 18.26
N ALA A 426 -28.29 8.36 17.70
CA ALA A 426 -26.97 7.75 17.90
C ALA A 426 -25.83 8.67 17.46
N THR A 427 -26.02 9.47 16.40
CA THR A 427 -25.01 10.44 15.94
C THR A 427 -24.74 11.52 16.99
N GLU A 428 -25.75 12.00 17.72
CA GLU A 428 -25.56 12.96 18.81
C GLU A 428 -24.74 12.36 19.97
N LYS A 429 -24.95 11.08 20.30
CA LYS A 429 -24.11 10.39 21.30
C LYS A 429 -22.65 10.27 20.84
N ILE A 430 -22.45 9.87 19.58
CA ILE A 430 -21.12 9.79 18.97
C ILE A 430 -20.45 11.17 18.97
N PHE A 431 -21.19 12.21 18.58
CA PHE A 431 -20.74 13.60 18.58
C PHE A 431 -20.30 14.06 19.97
N ASN A 432 -21.12 13.81 20.99
CA ASN A 432 -20.81 14.16 22.37
C ASN A 432 -19.58 13.43 22.91
N GLU A 433 -19.33 12.19 22.48
CA GLU A 433 -18.10 11.47 22.82
C GLU A 433 -16.87 12.07 22.12
N VAL A 434 -16.98 12.34 20.82
CA VAL A 434 -15.92 12.96 20.00
C VAL A 434 -15.56 14.35 20.54
N LYS A 435 -16.55 15.15 20.94
CA LYS A 435 -16.39 16.51 21.48
C LYS A 435 -15.61 16.54 22.80
N LYS A 436 -15.58 15.43 23.56
CA LYS A 436 -14.79 15.33 24.81
C LYS A 436 -13.27 15.26 24.56
N ASP A 437 -12.84 14.82 23.38
CA ASP A 437 -11.42 14.65 23.05
C ASP A 437 -11.04 15.31 21.71
N LEU A 438 -11.21 16.63 21.63
CA LEU A 438 -10.82 17.40 20.44
C LEU A 438 -9.31 17.41 20.16
N LYS A 439 -8.47 16.88 21.07
CA LYS A 439 -7.04 16.66 20.78
C LYS A 439 -6.88 15.49 19.81
N LYS A 440 -7.54 14.35 20.08
CA LYS A 440 -7.59 13.21 19.16
C LYS A 440 -8.32 13.56 17.87
N TYR A 441 -9.42 14.31 17.96
CA TYR A 441 -10.24 14.74 16.82
C TYR A 441 -9.91 16.16 16.34
N TRP A 442 -8.61 16.47 16.23
CA TRP A 442 -8.09 17.82 15.94
C TRP A 442 -8.67 18.46 14.67
N TYR A 443 -9.04 17.65 13.68
CA TYR A 443 -9.62 18.09 12.41
C TYR A 443 -11.05 18.64 12.55
N LEU A 444 -11.72 18.42 13.69
CA LEU A 444 -13.07 18.91 13.96
C LEU A 444 -13.12 20.18 14.81
N LYS A 445 -11.99 20.62 15.38
CA LYS A 445 -11.96 21.68 16.41
C LYS A 445 -12.65 22.99 15.98
N GLU A 446 -12.49 23.38 14.72
CA GLU A 446 -13.10 24.60 14.15
C GLU A 446 -14.53 24.38 13.66
N SER A 447 -14.89 23.13 13.36
CA SER A 447 -16.16 22.74 12.74
C SER A 447 -17.21 22.30 13.77
N ILE A 448 -16.82 22.13 15.03
CA ILE A 448 -17.66 21.47 16.06
C ILE A 448 -19.00 22.18 16.25
N ASN A 449 -19.00 23.52 16.28
CA ASN A 449 -20.23 24.28 16.46
C ASN A 449 -21.19 24.09 15.28
N ILE A 450 -20.67 24.11 14.05
CA ILE A 450 -21.48 23.92 12.83
C ILE A 450 -22.07 22.51 12.84
N LEU A 451 -21.25 21.48 13.11
CA LEU A 451 -21.70 20.10 13.17
C LEU A 451 -22.74 19.83 14.28
N GLU A 452 -22.76 20.65 15.35
CA GLU A 452 -23.68 20.50 16.48
C GLU A 452 -25.06 21.12 16.22
N VAL A 453 -25.11 22.31 15.63
CA VAL A 453 -26.35 23.12 15.58
C VAL A 453 -26.87 23.43 14.19
N GLU A 454 -26.03 23.40 13.15
CA GLU A 454 -26.43 23.82 11.81
C GLU A 454 -27.38 22.80 11.17
N LYS A 455 -28.39 23.32 10.47
CA LYS A 455 -29.39 22.52 9.74
C LYS A 455 -29.35 22.76 8.24
N ASP A 456 -28.82 23.90 7.80
CA ASP A 456 -28.68 24.20 6.38
C ASP A 456 -27.73 23.20 5.71
N GLU A 457 -28.25 22.48 4.73
CA GLU A 457 -27.50 21.41 4.06
C GLU A 457 -26.25 21.92 3.36
N SER A 458 -26.30 23.10 2.76
CA SER A 458 -25.18 23.66 1.99
C SER A 458 -24.02 23.96 2.93
N ARG A 459 -24.31 24.57 4.09
CA ARG A 459 -23.31 24.85 5.12
C ARG A 459 -22.72 23.59 5.73
N ILE A 460 -23.54 22.56 6.00
CA ILE A 460 -23.05 21.27 6.52
C ILE A 460 -22.10 20.63 5.50
N ILE A 461 -22.50 20.56 4.22
CA ILE A 461 -21.71 19.96 3.15
C ILE A 461 -20.39 20.73 2.95
N ASP A 462 -20.43 22.05 2.92
CA ASP A 462 -19.24 22.89 2.82
C ASP A 462 -18.29 22.67 3.99
N GLU A 463 -18.83 22.54 5.20
CA GLU A 463 -18.02 22.29 6.40
C GLU A 463 -17.36 20.90 6.36
N ILE A 464 -18.10 19.87 5.91
CA ILE A 464 -17.54 18.54 5.68
C ILE A 464 -16.37 18.63 4.69
N HIS A 465 -16.51 19.36 3.58
CA HIS A 465 -15.42 19.55 2.63
C HIS A 465 -14.21 20.26 3.23
N LYS A 466 -14.42 21.27 4.09
CA LYS A 466 -13.31 21.92 4.81
C LYS A 466 -12.58 20.92 5.72
N ILE A 467 -13.31 20.05 6.41
CA ILE A 467 -12.72 18.98 7.23
C ILE A 467 -11.88 18.03 6.36
N PHE A 468 -12.39 17.60 5.20
CA PHE A 468 -11.63 16.76 4.26
C PHE A 468 -10.33 17.43 3.80
N GLU A 469 -10.37 18.71 3.44
CA GLU A 469 -9.18 19.46 3.03
C GLU A 469 -8.19 19.63 4.19
N LYS A 470 -8.67 19.85 5.41
CA LYS A 470 -7.85 19.91 6.61
C LYS A 470 -7.14 18.58 6.88
N ILE A 471 -7.87 17.45 6.83
CA ILE A 471 -7.32 16.10 6.94
C ILE A 471 -6.23 15.87 5.88
N ARG A 472 -6.51 16.23 4.62
CA ARG A 472 -5.58 16.05 3.49
C ARG A 472 -4.31 16.90 3.59
N ARG A 473 -4.38 18.08 4.22
CA ARG A 473 -3.22 18.99 4.38
C ARG A 473 -2.30 18.58 5.52
N SER A 474 -2.84 17.97 6.57
CA SER A 474 -2.06 17.57 7.75
C SER A 474 -1.45 16.18 7.66
N LEU A 475 -1.88 15.39 6.68
CA LEU A 475 -1.19 14.18 6.27
C LEU A 475 -0.25 14.53 5.14
#